data_AF-A0A392Q390-F1
#
_entry.id   AF-A0A392Q390-F1
#
_cell.length_a   1.000
_cell.length_b   1.000
_cell.length_c   1.000
_cell.angle_alpha   90.00
_cell.angle_beta   90.00
_cell.angle_gamma   90.00
#
_symmetry.space_group_name_H-M   'P 1'
#
loop_
_entity.id
_entity.type
_entity.pdbx_description
1 polymer ?
#
loop_
_entity_poly.entity_id
_entity_poly.type
_entity_poly.pdbx_seq_one_letter_code
_entity_poly.pdbx_strand_id
1 'polypeptide(L)' 'IARKLASSEYGVFAMDYPGFGLSQGLHGYIPSFDMLVDDVIEQYSKIKGT' A
#
# COMPACT_ATOMS: atom_id res chain seq x y z
N ILE A 1 -14.94 2.56 -3.84
CA ILE A 1 -15.13 1.50 -2.81
C ILE A 1 -14.58 1.97 -1.46
N ALA A 2 -13.34 2.44 -1.37
CA ALA A 2 -12.72 2.98 -0.15
C ALA A 2 -13.64 3.88 0.70
N ARG A 3 -14.25 4.91 0.11
CA ARG A 3 -15.19 5.81 0.83
C ARG A 3 -16.37 5.08 1.48
N LYS A 4 -16.93 4.06 0.82
CA LYS A 4 -18.07 3.29 1.37
C LYS A 4 -17.64 2.46 2.58
N LEU A 5 -16.44 1.88 2.53
CA LEU A 5 -15.86 1.11 3.64
C LEU A 5 -15.53 2.02 4.83
N ALA A 6 -14.92 3.19 4.57
CA ALA A 6 -14.66 4.18 5.60
C ALA A 6 -15.96 4.68 6.26
N SER A 7 -17.03 4.93 5.50
CA SER A 7 -18.35 5.26 6.05
C SER A 7 -19.04 4.12 6.80
N SER A 8 -18.48 2.91 6.76
CA SER A 8 -18.96 1.74 7.48
C SER A 8 -18.02 1.36 8.63
N GLU A 9 -17.21 2.31 9.12
CA GLU A 9 -16.27 2.18 10.24
C GLU A 9 -15.11 1.19 10.00
N TYR A 10 -14.82 0.83 8.75
CA TYR A 10 -13.60 0.07 8.42
C TYR A 10 -12.41 1.01 8.25
N GLY A 11 -11.27 0.63 8.84
CA GLY A 11 -9.98 1.24 8.51
C GLY A 11 -9.62 0.96 7.05
N VAL A 12 -9.29 2.01 6.30
CA VAL A 12 -8.88 1.91 4.89
C VAL A 12 -7.54 2.60 4.72
N PHE A 13 -6.57 1.87 4.20
CA PHE A 13 -5.21 2.33 3.97
C PHE A 13 -4.86 2.13 2.50
N ALA A 14 -4.09 3.06 1.93
CA ALA A 14 -3.58 3.00 0.57
C ALA A 14 -2.07 3.28 0.59
N MET A 15 -1.35 2.67 -0.35
CA MET A 15 0.11 2.75 -0.44
C MET A 15 0.50 2.99 -1.89
N ASP A 16 1.19 4.09 -2.15
CA ASP A 16 1.79 4.39 -3.44
C ASP A 16 3.23 3.85 -3.44
N TYR A 17 3.50 2.84 -4.25
CA TYR A 17 4.84 2.27 -4.41
C TYR A 17 5.71 3.12 -5.35
N PRO A 18 7.06 3.02 -5.25
CA PRO A 18 7.94 3.74 -6.15
C PRO A 18 7.60 3.50 -7.63
N GLY A 19 7.53 4.59 -8.41
CA GLY A 19 7.10 4.55 -9.81
C GLY A 19 5.57 4.57 -10.04
N PHE A 20 4.76 4.65 -8.98
CA PHE A 20 3.30 4.68 -9.03
C PHE A 20 2.71 5.82 -8.20
N GLY A 21 1.51 6.26 -8.58
CA GLY A 21 0.78 7.30 -7.85
C GLY A 21 1.59 8.59 -7.76
N LEU A 22 1.74 9.10 -6.54
CA LEU A 22 2.53 10.29 -6.23
C LEU A 22 3.95 9.96 -5.72
N SER A 23 4.29 8.68 -5.61
CA SER A 23 5.59 8.22 -5.15
C SER A 23 6.67 8.40 -6.23
N GLN A 24 7.89 8.70 -5.78
CA GLN A 24 9.05 8.88 -6.65
C GLN A 24 9.44 7.58 -7.37
N GLY A 25 10.17 7.69 -8.49
CA GLY A 25 10.67 6.54 -9.24
C GLY A 25 10.36 6.61 -10.73
N LEU A 26 10.93 5.67 -11.50
CA LEU A 26 10.61 5.56 -12.92
C LEU A 26 9.18 5.02 -13.08
N HIS A 27 8.36 5.75 -13.85
CA HIS A 27 6.93 5.45 -13.95
C HIS A 27 6.67 4.02 -14.45
N GLY A 28 5.94 3.22 -13.66
CA GLY A 28 5.62 1.83 -13.97
C GLY A 28 6.77 0.84 -13.85
N TYR A 29 7.92 1.25 -13.31
CA TYR A 29 9.07 0.37 -13.12
C TYR A 29 9.12 -0.19 -11.70
N ILE A 30 9.19 -1.51 -11.60
CA ILE A 30 9.38 -2.24 -10.34
C ILE A 30 10.72 -2.98 -10.44
N PRO A 31 11.70 -2.67 -9.58
CA PRO A 31 13.02 -3.31 -9.63
C PRO A 31 12.99 -4.76 -9.13
N SER A 32 12.09 -5.09 -8.21
CA SER A 32 11.87 -6.45 -7.69
C SER A 32 10.43 -6.59 -7.19
N PHE A 33 9.76 -7.67 -7.59
CA PHE A 33 8.41 -7.96 -7.10
C PHE A 33 8.41 -8.43 -5.64
N ASP A 34 9.43 -9.20 -5.24
CA ASP A 34 9.54 -9.72 -3.87
C ASP A 34 9.62 -8.58 -2.85
N MET A 35 10.34 -7.50 -3.18
CA MET A 35 10.40 -6.31 -2.32
C MET A 35 9.04 -5.66 -2.07
N LEU A 36 8.15 -5.67 -3.06
CA LEU A 36 6.79 -5.17 -2.88
C LEU A 36 5.99 -6.08 -1.95
N VAL A 37 6.14 -7.40 -2.10
CA VAL A 37 5.46 -8.39 -1.26
C VAL A 37 5.88 -8.23 0.20
N ASP A 38 7.19 -8.11 0.44
CA ASP A 38 7.74 -7.94 1.79
C ASP A 38 7.23 -6.65 2.44
N ASP A 39 7.23 -5.52 1.72
CA ASP A 39 6.71 -4.26 2.25
C ASP A 39 5.19 -4.34 2.52
N VAL A 40 4.39 -4.95 1.63
CA VAL A 40 2.96 -5.18 1.90
C VAL A 40 2.75 -5.95 3.22
N ILE A 41 3.53 -7.01 3.45
CA ILE A 41 3.45 -7.82 4.67
C ILE A 41 3.80 -6.99 5.90
N GLU A 42 4.86 -6.19 5.83
CA GLU A 42 5.29 -5.30 6.91
C GLU A 42 4.20 -4.27 7.25
N GLN A 43 3.64 -3.61 6.23
CA GLN A 43 2.59 -2.59 6.43
C GLN A 43 1.32 -3.21 7.02
N TYR A 44 0.90 -4.39 6.56
CA TYR A 44 -0.25 -5.08 7.13
C TYR A 44 -0.03 -5.46 8.59
N SER A 45 1.18 -5.89 8.94
CA SER A 45 1.55 -6.21 10.32
C SER A 45 1.47 -4.99 11.24
N LYS A 46 1.94 -3.83 10.76
CA LYS A 46 1.83 -2.54 11.48
C LYS A 46 0.38 -2.11 11.67
N ILE A 47 -0.44 -2.19 10.63
CA ILE A 47 -1.85 -1.79 10.66
C ILE A 47 -2.67 -2.68 11.59
N LYS A 48 -2.39 -4.00 11.59
CA LYS A 48 -3.07 -4.96 12.46
C LYS A 48 -2.83 -4.66 13.95
N GLY A 49 -1.74 -3.97 14.29
CA GLY A 49 -1.44 -3.55 15.66
C GLY A 49 -1.24 -4.72 16.60
N THR A 50 -0.38 -5.67 16.23
CA THR A 50 0.16 -6.64 17.21
C THR A 50 0.91 -5.94 18.33
#